data_AF-A0A2E5JYV5-F1
#
_entry.id   AF-A0A2E5JYV5-F1
#
_cell.length_a   1.000
_cell.length_b   1.000
_cell.length_c   1.000
_cell.angle_alpha   90.00
_cell.angle_beta   90.00
_cell.angle_gamma   90.00
#
_symmetry.space_group_name_H-M   'P 1'
#
loop_
_entity.id
_entity.type
_entity.pdbx_description
1 polymer ?
#
loop_
_entity_poly.entity_id
_entity_poly.type
_entity_poly.pdbx_seq_one_letter_code
_entity_poly.pdbx_strand_id
1 'polypeptide(L)'
;MLIIRAIIPILLLFQMTFAEERHACTTSNITGSPEAPMPYMAEAVWPHNTFNEGLDITLLKSEQKMFASEHEGKIWILPDDLGTQPKGKILIADMKGFIANLLRLLGLAFHPKFEKNRIFFVY
;
A
#
# COMPACT_ATOMS: atom_id res chain seq x y z
N MET A 1 55.86 -3.21 -7.78
CA MET A 1 54.59 -2.46 -7.75
C MET A 1 53.60 -3.24 -6.88
N LEU A 2 53.85 -3.25 -5.57
CA LEU A 2 53.30 -4.25 -4.63
C LEU A 2 52.78 -3.56 -3.35
N ILE A 3 52.14 -2.41 -3.50
CA ILE A 3 51.73 -1.54 -2.36
C ILE A 3 50.23 -1.14 -2.46
N ILE A 4 49.46 -1.68 -3.41
CA ILE A 4 48.04 -1.33 -3.61
C ILE A 4 47.11 -2.52 -3.33
N ARG A 5 47.40 -3.32 -2.30
CA ARG A 5 46.50 -4.42 -1.88
C ARG A 5 46.22 -4.53 -0.39
N ALA A 6 46.72 -3.59 0.43
CA ALA A 6 46.62 -3.70 1.90
C ALA A 6 45.81 -2.58 2.59
N ILE A 7 45.14 -1.69 1.85
CA ILE A 7 44.42 -0.54 2.46
C ILE A 7 42.91 -0.79 2.59
N ILE A 8 42.36 -1.78 1.86
CA ILE A 8 40.91 -2.04 1.85
C ILE A 8 40.36 -2.74 3.11
N PRO A 9 41.09 -3.57 3.90
CA PRO A 9 40.47 -4.19 5.07
C PRO A 9 40.41 -3.24 6.29
N ILE A 10 41.14 -2.13 6.29
CA ILE A 10 41.20 -1.19 7.41
C ILE A 10 40.05 -0.16 7.36
N LEU A 11 39.54 0.15 6.16
CA LEU A 11 38.44 1.12 6.00
C LEU A 11 37.07 0.56 6.45
N LEU A 12 36.95 -0.76 6.63
CA LEU A 12 35.72 -1.42 7.10
C LEU A 12 35.62 -1.57 8.63
N LEU A 13 36.67 -1.23 9.38
CA LEU A 13 36.74 -1.45 10.83
C LEU A 13 36.37 -0.22 11.68
N PHE A 14 35.99 0.90 11.08
CA PHE A 14 35.71 2.14 11.82
C PHE A 14 34.31 2.72 11.58
N GLN A 15 33.33 1.86 11.33
CA GLN A 15 31.92 2.22 11.53
C GLN A 15 31.56 1.93 12.99
N MET A 16 32.21 2.63 13.94
CA MET A 16 31.68 2.71 15.30
C MET A 16 30.39 3.52 15.20
N THR A 17 29.26 2.81 15.13
CA THR A 17 27.95 3.40 15.32
C THR A 17 27.95 4.01 16.72
N PHE A 18 28.00 5.35 16.78
CA PHE A 18 27.66 6.08 18.00
C PHE A 18 26.18 5.80 18.29
N ALA A 19 25.93 4.79 19.11
CA ALA A 19 24.62 4.58 19.69
C ALA A 19 24.40 5.72 20.67
N GLU A 20 23.41 6.56 20.39
CA GLU A 20 22.97 7.61 21.30
C GLU A 20 22.62 7.00 22.66
N GLU A 21 23.15 7.59 23.74
CA GLU A 21 22.91 7.11 25.09
C GLU A 21 21.42 7.22 25.40
N ARG A 22 20.77 6.08 25.71
CA ARG A 22 19.35 6.11 26.07
C ARG A 22 19.20 6.78 27.43
N HIS A 23 18.62 7.97 27.44
CA HIS A 23 18.18 8.59 28.67
C HIS A 23 17.19 7.70 29.40
N ALA A 24 17.44 7.43 30.69
CA ALA A 24 16.50 6.71 31.52
C ALA A 24 15.18 7.48 31.59
N CYS A 25 14.06 6.81 31.32
CA CYS A 25 12.72 7.39 31.43
C CYS A 25 12.32 7.49 32.91
N THR A 26 12.85 8.50 33.61
CA THR A 26 12.63 8.71 35.05
C THR A 26 11.43 9.59 35.37
N THR A 27 10.81 10.21 34.36
CA THR A 27 9.66 11.12 34.49
C THR A 27 8.32 10.48 34.16
N SER A 28 8.29 9.17 33.85
CA SER A 28 7.04 8.47 33.59
C SER A 28 6.21 8.37 34.87
N ASN A 29 5.05 9.02 34.87
CA ASN A 29 4.04 8.88 35.94
C ASN A 29 3.10 7.69 35.68
N ILE A 30 3.37 6.85 34.68
CA ILE A 30 2.56 5.66 34.38
C ILE A 30 2.82 4.62 35.47
N THR A 31 1.86 4.46 36.37
CA THR A 31 1.85 3.43 37.41
C THR A 31 0.94 2.28 37.01
N GLY A 32 1.43 1.04 37.13
CA GLY A 32 0.68 -0.17 36.76
C GLY A 32 1.08 -0.74 35.40
N SER A 33 0.52 -1.90 35.05
CA SER A 33 0.69 -2.47 33.70
C SER A 33 -0.14 -1.66 32.71
N PRO A 34 0.37 -1.32 31.52
CA PRO A 34 -0.46 -0.77 30.45
C PRO A 34 -1.66 -1.69 30.22
N GLU A 35 -2.86 -1.13 30.26
CA GLU A 35 -4.05 -1.85 29.83
C GLU A 35 -3.96 -2.10 28.32
N ALA A 36 -4.38 -3.27 27.86
CA ALA A 36 -4.35 -3.57 26.43
C ALA A 36 -5.31 -2.62 25.69
N PRO A 37 -4.92 -2.09 24.51
CA PRO A 37 -5.84 -1.29 23.72
C PRO A 37 -7.06 -2.12 23.32
N MET A 38 -8.19 -1.44 23.12
CA MET A 38 -9.38 -2.09 22.56
C MET A 38 -9.07 -2.74 21.20
N PRO A 39 -9.72 -3.86 20.87
CA PRO A 39 -9.57 -4.47 19.55
C PRO A 39 -10.05 -3.51 18.46
N TYR A 40 -9.42 -3.58 17.29
CA TYR A 40 -9.87 -2.83 16.12
C TYR A 40 -11.26 -3.29 15.68
N MET A 41 -12.11 -2.34 15.32
CA MET A 41 -13.42 -2.58 14.73
C MET A 41 -13.42 -2.15 13.28
N ALA A 42 -13.99 -2.99 12.41
CA ALA A 42 -14.20 -2.66 11.01
C ALA A 42 -15.48 -1.82 10.87
N GLU A 43 -15.40 -0.74 10.09
CA GLU A 43 -16.54 0.10 9.75
C GLU A 43 -16.73 0.11 8.24
N ALA A 44 -17.99 0.04 7.80
CA ALA A 44 -18.31 0.14 6.39
C ALA A 44 -18.20 1.59 5.93
N VAL A 45 -17.23 1.88 5.06
CA VAL A 45 -17.01 3.23 4.52
C VAL A 45 -18.19 3.69 3.66
N TRP A 46 -18.66 2.83 2.75
CA TRP A 46 -19.80 3.10 1.85
C TRP A 46 -20.77 1.93 1.81
N PRO A 47 -21.73 1.83 2.75
CA PRO A 47 -22.61 0.67 2.89
C PRO A 47 -23.46 0.35 1.65
N HIS A 48 -23.76 1.35 0.81
CA HIS A 48 -24.52 1.21 -0.43
C HIS A 48 -23.68 0.74 -1.62
N ASN A 49 -22.34 0.78 -1.53
CA ASN A 49 -21.45 0.30 -2.57
C ASN A 49 -21.04 -1.14 -2.28
N THR A 50 -21.77 -2.09 -2.87
CA THR A 50 -21.45 -3.52 -2.76
C THR A 50 -20.47 -3.96 -3.83
N PHE A 51 -19.67 -4.99 -3.55
CA PHE A 51 -18.77 -5.63 -4.50
C PHE A 51 -19.11 -7.11 -4.61
N ASN A 52 -19.06 -7.64 -5.82
CA ASN A 52 -19.21 -9.07 -6.03
C ASN A 52 -17.80 -9.70 -6.04
N GLU A 53 -17.44 -10.39 -4.96
CA GLU A 53 -16.11 -11.00 -4.81
C GLU A 53 -14.97 -9.98 -5.03
N GLY A 54 -15.00 -8.87 -4.28
CA GLY A 54 -13.93 -7.87 -4.30
C GLY A 54 -12.60 -8.46 -3.81
N LEU A 55 -11.50 -8.14 -4.49
CA LEU A 55 -10.19 -8.75 -4.24
C LEU A 55 -9.08 -7.75 -3.89
N ASP A 56 -8.95 -6.67 -4.64
CA ASP A 56 -7.88 -5.69 -4.44
C ASP A 56 -8.41 -4.26 -4.54
N ILE A 57 -7.75 -3.35 -3.82
CA ILE A 57 -7.96 -1.91 -3.91
C ILE A 57 -6.60 -1.24 -4.08
N THR A 58 -6.43 -0.58 -5.23
CA THR A 58 -5.20 0.15 -5.56
C THR A 58 -5.46 1.65 -5.64
N LEU A 59 -4.65 2.43 -4.93
CA LEU A 59 -4.73 3.89 -4.89
C LEU A 59 -3.86 4.53 -5.98
N LEU A 60 -4.46 5.44 -6.74
CA LEU A 60 -3.76 6.35 -7.64
C LEU A 60 -3.79 7.77 -7.08
N LYS A 61 -2.82 8.08 -6.22
CA LYS A 61 -2.75 9.38 -5.53
C LYS A 61 -2.73 10.58 -6.47
N SER A 62 -2.08 10.45 -7.63
CA SER A 62 -1.98 11.52 -8.62
C SER A 62 -3.33 11.97 -9.17
N GLU A 63 -4.35 11.12 -9.13
CA GLU A 63 -5.70 11.42 -9.62
C GLU A 63 -6.75 11.46 -8.52
N GLN A 64 -6.37 11.30 -7.24
CA GLN A 64 -7.29 11.23 -6.10
C GLN A 64 -8.37 10.16 -6.28
N LYS A 65 -7.96 8.98 -6.76
CA LYS A 65 -8.86 7.87 -7.08
C LYS A 65 -8.35 6.57 -6.51
N MET A 66 -9.29 5.75 -6.06
CA MET A 66 -9.08 4.34 -5.77
C MET A 66 -9.69 3.48 -6.88
N PHE A 67 -9.06 2.34 -7.13
CA PHE A 67 -9.49 1.36 -8.09
C PHE A 67 -9.73 0.04 -7.37
N ALA A 68 -10.95 -0.49 -7.46
CA ALA A 68 -11.32 -1.76 -6.83
C ALA A 68 -11.55 -2.83 -7.90
N SER A 69 -10.91 -3.99 -7.75
CA SER A 69 -11.08 -5.13 -8.66
C SER A 69 -11.97 -6.22 -8.06
N GLU A 70 -12.81 -6.80 -8.91
CA GLU A 70 -13.63 -7.97 -8.61
C GLU A 70 -13.06 -9.21 -9.31
N HIS A 71 -13.22 -10.38 -8.67
CA HIS A 71 -12.74 -11.68 -9.14
C HIS A 71 -13.05 -11.99 -10.62
N GLU A 72 -14.26 -11.66 -11.07
CA GLU A 72 -14.74 -11.88 -12.45
C GLU A 72 -14.17 -10.88 -13.48
N GLY A 73 -13.27 -9.98 -13.07
CA GLY A 73 -12.55 -9.11 -14.00
C GLY A 73 -13.07 -7.67 -14.12
N LYS A 74 -14.01 -7.25 -13.28
CA LYS A 74 -14.48 -5.85 -13.26
C LYS A 74 -13.54 -4.97 -12.45
N ILE A 75 -13.23 -3.80 -12.98
CA ILE A 75 -12.45 -2.76 -12.30
C ILE A 75 -13.31 -1.51 -12.15
N TRP A 76 -13.44 -1.04 -10.92
CA TRP A 76 -14.27 0.08 -10.51
C TRP A 76 -13.44 1.26 -10.04
N ILE A 77 -13.85 2.48 -10.33
CA ILE A 77 -13.29 3.71 -9.74
C ILE A 77 -14.14 4.18 -8.57
N LEU A 78 -13.45 4.62 -7.52
CA LEU A 78 -13.97 5.22 -6.30
C LEU A 78 -13.14 6.49 -5.99
N PRO A 79 -13.69 7.47 -5.25
CA PRO A 79 -12.89 8.57 -4.72
C PRO A 79 -11.86 8.04 -3.71
N ASP A 80 -10.72 8.71 -3.54
CA ASP A 80 -9.76 8.37 -2.47
C ASP A 80 -10.12 8.98 -1.11
N ASP A 81 -10.94 10.04 -1.09
CA ASP A 81 -11.52 10.61 0.11
C ASP A 81 -12.67 9.75 0.64
N LEU A 82 -12.39 9.02 1.73
CA LEU A 82 -13.33 8.14 2.42
C LEU A 82 -14.50 8.90 3.09
N GLY A 83 -14.38 10.21 3.33
CA GLY A 83 -15.44 11.05 3.90
C GLY A 83 -16.53 11.39 2.89
N THR A 84 -16.29 11.18 1.60
CA THR A 84 -17.29 11.36 0.56
C THR A 84 -18.39 10.29 0.63
N GLN A 85 -19.55 10.58 0.06
CA GLN A 85 -20.65 9.62 -0.10
C GLN A 85 -20.97 9.45 -1.58
N PRO A 86 -20.10 8.77 -2.36
CA PRO A 86 -20.28 8.62 -3.79
C PRO A 86 -21.58 7.85 -4.05
N LYS A 87 -22.46 8.34 -4.91
CA LYS A 87 -23.76 7.67 -5.20
C LYS A 87 -23.61 6.24 -5.74
N GLY A 88 -22.44 5.89 -6.25
CA GLY A 88 -22.12 4.56 -6.76
C GLY A 88 -20.67 4.47 -7.20
N LYS A 89 -20.30 3.28 -7.66
CA LYS A 89 -19.00 2.97 -8.27
C LYS A 89 -19.07 3.09 -9.79
N ILE A 90 -17.97 3.52 -10.44
CA ILE A 90 -17.91 3.71 -11.90
C ILE A 90 -17.13 2.55 -12.52
N LEU A 91 -17.74 1.80 -13.45
CA LEU A 91 -17.05 0.72 -14.17
C LEU A 91 -16.09 1.33 -15.19
N ILE A 92 -14.82 0.91 -15.17
CA ILE A 92 -13.83 1.37 -16.17
C ILE A 92 -13.32 0.29 -17.11
N ALA A 93 -13.32 -0.96 -16.65
CA ALA A 93 -12.87 -2.08 -17.46
C ALA A 93 -13.61 -3.34 -17.03
N ASP A 94 -14.00 -4.13 -18.03
CA ASP A 94 -14.46 -5.50 -17.86
C ASP A 94 -13.47 -6.42 -18.58
N MET A 95 -12.51 -6.96 -17.83
CA MET A 95 -11.40 -7.75 -18.37
C MET A 95 -11.87 -9.04 -19.05
N LYS A 96 -13.06 -9.55 -18.71
CA LYS A 96 -13.65 -10.73 -19.34
C LYS A 96 -14.00 -10.48 -20.80
N GLY A 97 -14.34 -9.24 -21.14
CA GLY A 97 -14.56 -8.81 -22.53
C GLY A 97 -13.26 -8.71 -23.36
N PHE A 98 -12.11 -8.55 -22.70
CA PHE A 98 -10.80 -8.40 -23.36
C PHE A 98 -9.98 -9.68 -23.40
N ILE A 99 -10.16 -10.57 -22.42
CA ILE A 99 -9.38 -11.79 -22.24
C ILE A 99 -10.34 -12.98 -22.24
N ALA A 100 -10.45 -13.66 -23.38
CA ALA A 100 -11.43 -14.73 -23.62
C ALA A 100 -11.40 -15.86 -22.56
N ASN A 101 -10.23 -16.15 -21.99
CA ASN A 101 -10.03 -17.20 -21.00
C ASN A 101 -9.58 -16.64 -19.64
N LEU A 102 -10.07 -15.45 -19.27
CA LEU A 102 -9.82 -14.89 -17.95
C LEU A 102 -10.41 -15.82 -16.87
N LEU A 103 -9.53 -16.44 -16.08
CA LEU A 103 -9.96 -17.27 -14.96
C LEU A 103 -10.34 -16.42 -13.75
N ARG A 104 -9.46 -15.48 -13.39
CA ARG A 104 -9.65 -14.51 -12.32
C ARG A 104 -8.82 -13.27 -12.59
N LEU A 105 -9.28 -12.12 -12.11
CA LEU A 105 -8.45 -10.93 -11.92
C LEU A 105 -8.07 -10.84 -10.44
N LEU A 106 -6.79 -10.81 -10.11
CA LEU A 106 -6.32 -10.75 -8.71
C LEU A 106 -6.04 -9.31 -8.26
N GLY A 107 -5.74 -8.41 -9.19
CA GLY A 107 -5.56 -6.99 -8.88
C GLY A 107 -4.95 -6.20 -10.02
N LEU A 108 -4.51 -4.98 -9.70
CA LEU A 108 -3.82 -4.12 -10.65
C LEU A 108 -2.73 -3.30 -9.98
N ALA A 109 -1.77 -2.80 -10.76
CA ALA A 109 -0.74 -1.90 -10.28
C ALA A 109 -0.43 -0.83 -11.34
N PHE A 110 -0.38 0.43 -10.91
CA PHE A 110 0.04 1.52 -11.79
C PHE A 110 1.56 1.53 -11.94
N HIS A 111 2.05 1.76 -13.16
CA HIS A 111 3.48 1.98 -13.37
C HIS A 111 3.93 3.21 -12.55
N PRO A 112 5.11 3.23 -11.92
CA PRO A 112 5.60 4.38 -11.14
C PRO A 112 5.71 5.72 -11.90
N LYS A 113 5.54 5.69 -13.22
CA LYS A 113 5.53 6.85 -14.14
C LYS A 113 4.19 6.98 -14.86
N PHE A 114 3.10 6.54 -14.24
CA PHE A 114 1.76 6.52 -14.82
C PHE A 114 1.35 7.88 -15.40
N GLU A 115 1.67 8.98 -14.71
CA GLU A 115 1.40 10.34 -15.21
C GLU A 115 2.00 10.62 -16.58
N LYS A 116 3.12 9.96 -16.93
CA LYS A 116 3.84 10.16 -18.20
C LYS A 116 3.47 9.12 -19.25
N ASN A 117 3.32 7.85 -18.86
CA ASN A 117 3.17 6.74 -19.81
C ASN A 117 1.76 6.15 -19.87
N ARG A 118 0.90 6.44 -18.88
CA ARG A 118 -0.46 5.91 -18.74
C ARG A 118 -0.52 4.38 -18.74
N ILE A 119 0.55 3.72 -18.29
CA ILE A 119 0.66 2.25 -18.23
C ILE A 119 0.29 1.75 -16.84
N PHE A 120 -0.57 0.74 -16.80
CA PHE A 120 -0.85 -0.05 -15.61
C PHE A 120 -0.83 -1.54 -15.98
N PHE A 121 -0.70 -2.39 -14.97
CA PHE A 121 -0.63 -3.83 -15.10
C PHE A 121 -1.79 -4.45 -14.35
N VAL A 122 -2.24 -5.62 -14.81
CA VAL A 122 -3.20 -6.48 -14.13
C VAL A 122 -2.52 -7.81 -13.85
N TYR A 123 -2.87 -8.46 -12.74
CA TYR A 123 -2.34 -9.77 -12.34
C TYR A 123 -3.46 -10.65 -11.79
#